data_AF-A0A9E8SI00-F1
#
_entry.id   AF-A0A9E8SI00-F1
#
_cell.length_a   1.000
_cell.length_b   1.000
_cell.length_c   1.000
_cell.angle_alpha   90.00
_cell.angle_beta   90.00
_cell.angle_gamma   90.00
#
_symmetry.space_group_name_H-M   'P 1'
#
loop_
_entity.id
_entity.type
_entity.pdbx_description
1 polymer ?
#
loop_
_entity_poly.entity_id
_entity_poly.type
_entity_poly.pdbx_seq_one_letter_code
_entity_poly.pdbx_strand_id
1 'polypeptide(L)'
;MKITNSPRFKYTFLGLTMLLLIGCKAVLAAKYDAIIIENLDTSTTETFAFIASVSNGTDSNTFMERADTYNAIIGAFETLELQAGARPLPKNKASEKINAILNTRGKPSLSRDYLSAFAFKRIAENIKK
;
A
#
# COMPACT_ATOMS: atom_id res chain seq x y z
N MET A 1 47.17 -18.94 20.87
CA MET A 1 45.99 -19.17 21.73
C MET A 1 45.44 -20.55 21.40
N LYS A 2 45.70 -21.57 22.22
CA LYS A 2 45.30 -22.97 21.95
C LYS A 2 43.81 -23.13 22.24
N ILE A 3 42.98 -23.27 21.20
CA ILE A 3 41.56 -23.57 21.33
C ILE A 3 41.46 -25.01 21.84
N THR A 4 41.08 -25.18 23.09
CA THR A 4 40.90 -26.49 23.70
C THR A 4 39.61 -27.12 23.13
N ASN A 5 39.75 -28.26 22.43
CA ASN A 5 38.65 -29.03 21.83
C ASN A 5 37.81 -29.78 22.90
N SER A 6 37.34 -29.05 23.91
CA SER A 6 36.47 -29.57 24.95
C SER A 6 35.04 -29.70 24.42
N PRO A 7 34.34 -30.84 24.61
CA PRO A 7 32.94 -30.98 24.20
C PRO A 7 32.03 -29.96 24.89
N ARG A 8 32.38 -29.53 26.12
CA ARG A 8 31.65 -28.48 26.85
C ARG A 8 31.71 -27.12 26.16
N PHE A 9 32.83 -26.81 25.49
CA PHE A 9 32.99 -25.56 24.74
C PHE A 9 32.11 -25.52 23.48
N LYS A 10 31.89 -26.68 22.85
CA LYS A 10 30.97 -26.80 21.69
C LYS A 10 29.52 -26.54 22.11
N TYR A 11 29.09 -27.07 23.25
CA TYR A 11 27.72 -26.86 23.74
C TYR A 11 27.48 -25.43 24.25
N THR A 12 28.45 -24.79 24.90
CA THR A 12 28.32 -23.37 25.28
C THR A 12 28.33 -22.46 24.06
N PHE A 13 29.15 -22.73 23.05
CA PHE A 13 29.14 -21.97 21.81
C PHE A 13 27.83 -22.14 21.04
N LEU A 14 27.29 -23.37 20.98
CA LEU A 14 25.99 -23.66 20.35
C LEU A 14 24.81 -23.02 21.09
N GLY A 15 24.84 -23.01 22.43
CA GLY A 15 23.84 -22.32 23.24
C GLY A 15 23.89 -20.80 23.03
N LEU A 16 25.10 -20.23 22.94
CA LEU A 16 25.29 -18.79 22.70
C LEU A 16 24.81 -18.36 21.31
N THR A 17 25.09 -19.15 20.26
CA THR A 17 24.60 -18.86 18.92
C THR A 17 23.09 -18.98 18.81
N MET A 18 22.47 -19.96 19.50
CA MET A 18 21.02 -20.08 19.53
C MET A 18 20.35 -18.88 20.25
N LEU A 19 21.00 -18.34 21.29
CA LEU A 19 20.52 -17.15 22.00
C LEU A 19 20.54 -15.88 21.12
N LEU A 20 21.53 -15.76 20.22
CA LEU A 20 21.67 -14.63 19.31
C LEU A 20 20.61 -14.61 18.19
N LEU A 21 20.01 -15.74 17.85
CA LEU A 21 18.98 -15.84 16.81
C LEU A 21 17.58 -15.42 17.27
N ILE A 22 17.30 -15.46 18.58
CA ILE A 22 15.98 -15.11 19.15
C ILE A 22 15.69 -13.59 19.02
N GLY A 23 16.74 -12.77 18.90
CA GLY A 23 16.63 -11.30 18.79
C GLY A 23 16.46 -10.76 17.37
N CYS A 24 16.59 -11.59 16.33
CA CYS A 24 16.50 -11.13 14.95
C CYS A 24 15.04 -10.91 14.54
N LYS A 25 14.47 -9.75 14.91
CA LYS A 25 13.16 -9.34 14.39
C LYS A 25 13.35 -8.74 12.99
N ALA A 26 13.14 -9.56 11.97
CA ALA A 26 13.02 -9.08 10.60
C ALA A 26 11.74 -8.24 10.48
N VAL A 27 11.88 -6.94 10.20
CA VAL A 27 10.76 -6.10 9.78
C VAL A 27 10.52 -6.42 8.30
N LEU A 28 9.52 -7.26 8.03
CA LEU A 28 9.24 -7.80 6.70
C LEU A 28 8.62 -6.75 5.76
N ALA A 29 7.87 -5.77 6.31
CA ALA A 29 7.26 -4.66 5.57
C ALA A 29 7.01 -3.46 6.48
N ALA A 30 6.78 -2.30 5.88
CA ALA A 30 6.44 -1.10 6.64
C ALA A 30 4.97 -1.16 7.10
N LYS A 31 4.69 -0.61 8.29
CA LYS A 31 3.34 -0.65 8.89
C LYS A 31 2.26 0.00 8.00
N TYR A 32 2.62 0.98 7.19
CA TYR A 32 1.68 1.65 6.28
C TYR A 32 1.15 0.71 5.19
N ASP A 33 1.90 -0.31 4.79
CA ASP A 33 1.44 -1.23 3.73
C ASP A 33 0.27 -2.09 4.21
N ALA A 34 0.33 -2.57 5.45
CA ALA A 34 -0.76 -3.34 6.06
C ALA A 34 -2.05 -2.50 6.19
N ILE A 35 -1.91 -1.25 6.67
CA ILE A 35 -3.04 -0.34 6.85
C ILE A 35 -3.72 -0.02 5.52
N ILE A 36 -2.95 0.24 4.46
CA ILE A 36 -3.51 0.53 3.13
C ILE A 36 -4.29 -0.68 2.61
N ILE A 37 -3.77 -1.90 2.80
CA ILE A 37 -4.44 -3.13 2.34
C ILE A 37 -5.74 -3.36 3.12
N GLU A 38 -5.72 -3.20 4.45
CA GLU A 38 -6.90 -3.37 5.31
C GLU A 38 -8.00 -2.34 4.98
N ASN A 39 -7.62 -1.08 4.83
CA ASN A 39 -8.55 -0.02 4.43
C ASN A 39 -9.10 -0.23 3.02
N LEU A 40 -8.27 -0.75 2.09
CA LEU A 40 -8.70 -1.08 0.74
C LEU A 40 -9.72 -2.22 0.74
N ASP A 41 -9.47 -3.28 1.50
CA ASP A 41 -10.37 -4.44 1.60
C ASP A 41 -11.73 -4.02 2.17
N THR A 42 -11.70 -3.19 3.22
CA THR A 42 -12.91 -2.63 3.85
C THR A 42 -13.68 -1.75 2.84
N SER A 43 -13.02 -0.77 2.22
CA SER A 43 -13.65 0.15 1.25
C SER A 43 -14.22 -0.60 0.04
N THR A 44 -13.52 -1.65 -0.41
CA THR A 44 -13.96 -2.50 -1.53
C THR A 44 -15.19 -3.32 -1.14
N THR A 45 -15.18 -3.91 0.06
CA THR A 45 -16.30 -4.69 0.58
C THR A 45 -17.55 -3.83 0.74
N GLU A 46 -17.43 -2.64 1.32
CA GLU A 46 -18.52 -1.67 1.46
C GLU A 46 -19.06 -1.24 0.09
N THR A 47 -18.17 -0.98 -0.87
CA THR A 47 -18.56 -0.63 -2.25
C THR A 47 -19.36 -1.75 -2.90
N PHE A 48 -18.89 -3.00 -2.79
CA PHE A 48 -19.62 -4.13 -3.37
C PHE A 48 -20.95 -4.38 -2.66
N ALA A 49 -21.01 -4.25 -1.34
CA ALA A 49 -22.25 -4.35 -0.59
C ALA A 49 -23.27 -3.29 -1.03
N PHE A 50 -22.81 -2.06 -1.27
CA PHE A 50 -23.64 -0.99 -1.79
C PHE A 50 -24.10 -1.26 -3.23
N ILE A 51 -23.21 -1.69 -4.13
CA ILE A 51 -23.58 -2.06 -5.50
C ILE A 51 -24.61 -3.20 -5.50
N ALA A 52 -24.46 -4.17 -4.60
CA ALA A 52 -25.42 -5.25 -4.45
C ALA A 52 -26.79 -4.74 -3.96
N SER A 53 -26.83 -3.77 -3.03
CA SER A 53 -28.10 -3.22 -2.53
C SER A 53 -28.90 -2.47 -3.60
N VAL A 54 -28.21 -1.89 -4.58
CA VAL A 54 -28.83 -1.16 -5.70
C VAL A 54 -28.99 -1.99 -6.99
N SER A 55 -28.66 -3.29 -6.95
CA SER A 55 -28.61 -4.17 -8.12
C SER A 55 -29.97 -4.37 -8.81
N ASN A 56 -31.08 -4.23 -8.08
CA ASN A 56 -32.44 -4.31 -8.63
C ASN A 56 -32.89 -3.03 -9.36
N GLY A 57 -32.00 -2.04 -9.49
CA GLY A 57 -32.29 -0.75 -10.10
C GLY A 57 -32.44 0.37 -9.08
N THR A 58 -32.34 1.60 -9.56
CA THR A 58 -32.45 2.81 -8.75
C THR A 58 -33.39 3.80 -9.42
N ASP A 59 -34.04 4.63 -8.60
CA ASP A 59 -34.85 5.76 -9.09
C ASP A 59 -34.14 7.08 -8.75
N SER A 60 -34.21 8.04 -9.66
CA SER A 60 -33.61 9.38 -9.48
C SER A 60 -34.15 10.12 -8.25
N ASN A 61 -35.42 9.93 -7.90
CA ASN A 61 -36.06 10.59 -6.75
C ASN A 61 -35.54 10.05 -5.41
N THR A 62 -34.96 8.85 -5.40
CA THR A 62 -34.41 8.21 -4.20
C THR A 62 -32.90 8.43 -4.06
N PHE A 63 -32.29 9.30 -4.89
CA PHE A 63 -30.86 9.57 -4.83
C PHE A 63 -30.41 10.09 -3.45
N MET A 64 -31.19 10.99 -2.85
CA MET A 64 -30.85 11.59 -1.55
C MET A 64 -30.71 10.55 -0.43
N GLU A 65 -31.40 9.41 -0.53
CA GLU A 65 -31.31 8.32 0.44
C GLU A 65 -29.96 7.58 0.37
N ARG A 66 -29.22 7.72 -0.73
CA ARG A 66 -27.93 7.06 -0.99
C ARG A 66 -26.75 8.03 -1.03
N ALA A 67 -27.01 9.34 -1.03
CA ALA A 67 -25.99 10.38 -1.16
C ALA A 67 -24.90 10.25 -0.09
N ASP A 68 -25.29 9.99 1.16
CA ASP A 68 -24.35 9.82 2.26
C ASP A 68 -23.45 8.59 2.06
N THR A 69 -24.01 7.48 1.58
CA THR A 69 -23.26 6.25 1.28
C THR A 69 -22.26 6.49 0.14
N TYR A 70 -22.66 7.18 -0.93
CA TYR A 70 -21.74 7.57 -2.00
C TYR A 70 -20.59 8.43 -1.47
N ASN A 71 -20.90 9.46 -0.67
CA ASN A 71 -19.90 10.37 -0.10
C ASN A 71 -18.92 9.63 0.82
N ALA A 72 -19.41 8.68 1.62
CA ALA A 72 -18.56 7.86 2.48
C ALA A 72 -17.58 7.00 1.65
N ILE A 73 -18.07 6.31 0.62
CA ILE A 73 -17.23 5.48 -0.26
C ILE A 73 -16.20 6.35 -1.01
N ILE A 74 -16.62 7.50 -1.54
CA ILE A 74 -15.73 8.46 -2.20
C ILE A 74 -14.61 8.90 -1.24
N GLY A 75 -14.98 9.32 -0.03
CA GLY A 75 -14.02 9.77 0.98
C GLY A 75 -13.05 8.67 1.41
N ALA A 76 -13.49 7.42 1.45
CA ALA A 76 -12.63 6.28 1.75
C ALA A 76 -11.54 6.10 0.67
N PHE A 77 -11.89 6.17 -0.61
CA PHE A 77 -10.91 6.07 -1.71
C PHE A 77 -10.02 7.30 -1.84
N GLU A 78 -10.51 8.51 -1.57
CA GLU A 78 -9.67 9.71 -1.49
C GLU A 78 -8.67 9.63 -0.32
N THR A 79 -9.09 9.07 0.82
CA THR A 79 -8.19 8.80 1.95
C THR A 79 -7.11 7.80 1.55
N LEU A 80 -7.47 6.73 0.83
CA LEU A 80 -6.51 5.75 0.31
C LEU A 80 -5.53 6.37 -0.69
N GLU A 81 -5.97 7.29 -1.56
CA GLU A 81 -5.10 8.06 -2.45
C GLU A 81 -4.03 8.82 -1.63
N LEU A 82 -4.46 9.57 -0.60
CA LEU A 82 -3.56 10.33 0.26
C LEU A 82 -2.57 9.42 0.99
N GLN A 83 -3.03 8.31 1.57
CA GLN A 83 -2.17 7.34 2.26
C GLN A 83 -1.16 6.70 1.31
N ALA A 84 -1.58 6.32 0.11
CA ALA A 84 -0.71 5.72 -0.89
C ALA A 84 0.31 6.72 -1.45
N GLY A 85 -0.09 7.99 -1.62
CA GLY A 85 0.74 9.08 -2.11
C GLY A 85 1.75 9.60 -1.08
N ALA A 86 1.42 9.54 0.21
CA ALA A 86 2.30 9.97 1.31
C ALA A 86 3.51 9.05 1.54
N ARG A 87 3.58 7.90 0.85
CA ARG A 87 4.70 6.97 0.98
C ARG A 87 6.01 7.60 0.45
N PRO A 88 7.16 7.27 1.05
CA PRO A 88 8.44 7.80 0.59
C PRO A 88 8.92 7.10 -0.68
N LEU A 89 9.05 7.86 -1.77
CA LEU A 89 9.57 7.37 -3.04
C LEU A 89 11.11 7.37 -3.03
N PRO A 90 11.77 6.22 -3.23
CA PRO A 90 13.23 6.19 -3.30
C PRO A 90 13.70 6.97 -4.54
N LYS A 91 14.60 7.94 -4.33
CA LYS A 91 15.26 8.64 -5.43
C LYS A 91 16.23 7.68 -6.11
N ASN A 92 16.00 7.40 -7.39
CA ASN A 92 16.85 6.52 -8.19
C ASN A 92 17.46 7.28 -9.37
N LYS A 93 18.79 7.23 -9.50
CA LYS A 93 19.56 7.79 -10.63
C LYS A 93 19.10 7.22 -11.98
N ALA A 94 18.60 5.99 -12.03
CA ALA A 94 18.06 5.39 -13.24
C ALA A 94 16.80 6.10 -13.72
N SER A 95 15.84 6.37 -12.83
CA SER A 95 14.61 7.10 -13.15
C SER A 95 14.90 8.53 -13.61
N GLU A 96 15.89 9.19 -13.01
CA GLU A 96 16.35 10.52 -13.44
C GLU A 96 16.93 10.50 -14.86
N LYS A 97 17.78 9.52 -15.18
CA LYS A 97 18.32 9.35 -16.55
C LYS A 97 17.23 9.04 -17.57
N ILE A 98 16.28 8.17 -17.22
CA ILE A 98 15.14 7.84 -18.10
C ILE A 98 14.33 9.11 -18.38
N ASN A 99 14.01 9.90 -17.36
CA ASN A 99 13.27 11.14 -17.53
C ASN A 99 14.06 12.19 -18.34
N ALA A 100 15.38 12.26 -18.18
CA ALA A 100 16.22 13.11 -19.03
C ALA A 100 16.14 12.70 -20.52
N ILE A 101 16.14 11.39 -20.80
CA ILE A 101 15.99 10.87 -22.18
C ILE A 101 14.58 11.12 -22.72
N LEU A 102 13.54 10.98 -21.90
CA LEU A 102 12.16 11.25 -22.33
C LEU A 102 11.96 12.72 -22.67
N ASN A 103 12.50 13.62 -21.85
CA ASN A 103 12.45 15.06 -22.08
C ASN A 103 13.19 15.48 -23.36
N THR A 104 14.37 14.91 -23.63
CA THR A 104 15.08 15.19 -24.90
C THR A 104 14.33 14.68 -26.12
N ARG A 105 13.45 13.68 -25.96
CA ARG A 105 12.57 13.14 -27.01
C ARG A 105 11.20 13.82 -27.08
N GLY A 106 10.97 14.90 -26.31
CA GLY A 106 9.70 15.60 -26.25
C GLY A 106 8.54 14.75 -25.69
N LYS A 107 8.86 13.69 -24.93
CA LYS A 107 7.87 12.85 -24.24
C LYS A 107 7.71 13.33 -22.80
N PRO A 108 6.50 13.25 -22.22
CA PRO A 108 6.30 13.60 -20.82
C PRO A 108 7.15 12.70 -19.91
N SER A 109 7.75 13.30 -18.89
CA SER A 109 8.46 12.56 -17.84
C SER A 109 7.51 11.59 -17.14
N LEU A 110 8.01 10.42 -16.75
CA LEU A 110 7.25 9.49 -15.94
C LEU A 110 6.92 10.19 -14.61
N SER A 111 5.62 10.27 -14.28
CA SER A 111 5.19 10.79 -12.98
C SER A 111 5.83 9.96 -11.89
N ARG A 112 6.25 10.63 -10.81
CA ARG A 112 6.78 9.97 -9.63
C ARG A 112 5.67 9.41 -8.74
N ASP A 113 4.39 9.65 -9.06
CA ASP A 113 3.30 9.18 -8.23
C ASP A 113 3.22 7.66 -8.17
N TYR A 114 2.76 7.16 -7.02
CA TYR A 114 2.46 5.75 -6.88
C TYR A 114 1.28 5.37 -7.77
N LEU A 115 1.47 4.29 -8.54
CA LEU A 115 0.44 3.75 -9.43
C LEU A 115 -0.88 3.42 -8.67
N SER A 116 -0.77 3.00 -7.41
CA SER A 116 -1.94 2.72 -6.56
C SER A 116 -2.68 3.99 -6.14
N ALA A 117 -1.97 5.08 -5.84
CA ALA A 117 -2.61 6.37 -5.51
C ALA A 117 -3.42 6.87 -6.72
N PHE A 118 -2.84 6.77 -7.92
CA PHE A 118 -3.54 7.06 -9.16
C PHE A 118 -4.77 6.17 -9.36
N ALA A 119 -4.67 4.87 -9.06
CA ALA A 119 -5.80 3.95 -9.17
C ALA A 119 -6.94 4.32 -8.22
N PHE A 120 -6.64 4.63 -6.95
CA PHE A 120 -7.64 5.03 -5.95
C PHE A 120 -8.36 6.33 -6.36
N LYS A 121 -7.61 7.32 -6.86
CA LYS A 121 -8.17 8.53 -7.44
C LYS A 121 -9.20 8.24 -8.54
N ARG A 122 -8.83 7.33 -9.46
CA ARG A 122 -9.70 6.96 -10.60
C ARG A 122 -10.98 6.27 -10.14
N ILE A 123 -10.92 5.48 -9.08
CA ILE A 123 -12.12 4.86 -8.49
C ILE A 123 -13.03 5.94 -7.92
N ALA A 124 -12.50 6.84 -7.08
CA ALA A 124 -13.27 7.94 -6.51
C ALA A 124 -13.91 8.83 -7.61
N GLU A 125 -13.16 9.17 -8.65
CA GLU A 125 -13.68 9.92 -9.81
C GLU A 125 -14.80 9.21 -10.56
N ASN A 126 -14.76 7.89 -10.66
CA ASN A 126 -15.80 7.13 -11.35
C ASN A 126 -17.08 6.99 -10.52
N ILE A 127 -16.96 6.97 -9.18
CA ILE A 127 -18.12 6.91 -8.29
C ILE A 127 -18.86 8.26 -8.24
N LYS A 128 -18.14 9.37 -8.48
CA LYS A 128 -18.71 10.72 -8.57
C LYS A 128 -19.53 10.97 -9.85
N LYS A 129 -19.35 10.16 -10.88
CA LYS A 129 -19.99 10.34 -12.20
C LYS A 129 -21.33 9.63 -12.26
#